data_AF-A0A7C6DJ71-F1
#
_entry.id   AF-A0A7C6DJ71-F1
#
_cell.length_a   1.000
_cell.length_b   1.000
_cell.length_c   1.000
_cell.angle_alpha   90.00
_cell.angle_beta   90.00
_cell.angle_gamma   90.00
#
_symmetry.space_group_name_H-M   'P 1'
#
loop_
_entity.id
_entity.type
_entity.pdbx_description
1 polymer ?
#
loop_
_entity_poly.entity_id
_entity_poly.type
_entity_poly.pdbx_seq_one_letter_code
_entity_poly.pdbx_strand_id
1 'polypeptide(L)'
;GANQGGKSSFLRGLGLAQLMMQAGMFVAARSFGGAICRGVFTHYKREEDVSMSSGKLDEELARLSQIIDAITSNSMLLLNESFASTNEREGSEIARQVVQALVERGVKVVFVTHLYDFALDIGKNDRDDTLFLRAERLADGTRTYKLVEARPLDTSFGEDLYKEVFETAAAGAEGGPPK
;
A
#
# COMPACT_ATOMS: atom_id res chain seq x y z
N GLY A 1 -7.40 2.24 -4.57
CA GLY A 1 -8.41 1.88 -3.54
C GLY A 1 -8.40 2.88 -2.40
N ALA A 2 -9.56 3.20 -1.81
CA ALA A 2 -9.78 4.40 -1.00
C ALA A 2 -8.77 4.63 0.13
N ASN A 3 -8.36 5.88 0.33
CA ASN A 3 -7.51 6.29 1.46
C ASN A 3 -8.24 6.04 2.79
N GLN A 4 -7.46 5.77 3.83
CA GLN A 4 -7.96 5.51 5.20
C GLN A 4 -8.88 4.27 5.35
N GLY A 5 -8.92 3.38 4.37
CA GLY A 5 -9.71 2.13 4.43
C GLY A 5 -9.06 0.96 5.18
N GLY A 6 -8.06 1.20 6.03
CA GLY A 6 -7.41 0.16 6.83
C GLY A 6 -6.28 -0.64 6.15
N LYS A 7 -5.87 -0.27 4.92
CA LYS A 7 -4.83 -1.00 4.14
C LYS A 7 -3.50 -1.16 4.90
N SER A 8 -2.96 -0.08 5.47
CA SER A 8 -1.70 -0.12 6.22
C SER A 8 -1.84 -0.87 7.55
N SER A 9 -3.00 -0.79 8.20
CA SER A 9 -3.29 -1.58 9.42
C SER A 9 -3.34 -3.07 9.10
N PHE A 10 -3.96 -3.45 7.99
CA PHE A 10 -3.95 -4.83 7.50
C PHE A 10 -2.52 -5.31 7.22
N LEU A 11 -1.70 -4.51 6.53
CA LEU A 11 -0.32 -4.86 6.21
C LEU A 11 0.50 -5.14 7.48
N ARG A 12 0.38 -4.28 8.50
CA ARG A 12 1.03 -4.49 9.81
C ARG A 12 0.49 -5.73 10.51
N GLY A 13 -0.83 -5.91 10.51
CA GLY A 13 -1.48 -7.07 11.12
C GLY A 13 -1.03 -8.39 10.49
N LEU A 14 -0.87 -8.42 9.17
CA LEU A 14 -0.35 -9.58 8.45
C LEU A 14 1.10 -9.90 8.84
N GLY A 15 1.97 -8.90 8.90
CA GLY A 15 3.35 -9.06 9.36
C GLY A 15 3.43 -9.56 10.80
N LEU A 16 2.63 -9.00 11.70
CA LEU A 16 2.56 -9.44 13.10
C LEU A 16 2.05 -10.88 13.21
N ALA A 17 0.98 -11.23 12.50
CA ALA A 17 0.46 -12.59 12.49
C ALA A 17 1.50 -13.61 12.00
N GLN A 18 2.28 -13.26 10.96
CA GLN A 18 3.38 -14.10 10.47
C GLN A 18 4.45 -14.32 11.54
N LEU A 19 4.88 -13.26 12.24
CA LEU A 19 5.90 -13.35 13.29
C LEU A 19 5.39 -14.13 14.50
N MET A 20 4.17 -13.86 14.95
CA MET A 20 3.52 -14.56 16.07
C MET A 20 3.37 -16.05 15.78
N MET A 21 2.91 -16.42 14.57
CA MET A 21 2.82 -17.82 14.13
C MET A 21 4.18 -18.51 14.19
N GLN A 22 5.25 -17.88 13.68
CA GLN A 22 6.61 -18.45 13.71
C GLN A 22 7.23 -18.51 15.11
N ALA A 23 6.78 -17.67 16.02
CA ALA A 23 7.18 -17.69 17.44
C ALA A 23 6.38 -18.72 18.28
N GLY A 24 5.43 -19.45 17.66
CA GLY A 24 4.57 -20.40 18.38
C GLY A 24 3.48 -19.74 19.22
N MET A 25 3.14 -18.48 18.93
CA MET A 25 2.10 -17.73 19.64
C MET A 25 0.75 -17.88 18.95
N PHE A 26 -0.33 -17.70 19.72
CA PHE A 26 -1.66 -17.46 19.16
C PHE A 26 -1.66 -16.17 18.34
N VAL A 27 -2.42 -16.15 17.25
CA VAL A 27 -2.60 -14.97 16.40
C VAL A 27 -4.00 -14.40 16.58
N ALA A 28 -4.17 -13.10 16.31
CA ALA A 28 -5.47 -12.43 16.35
C ALA A 28 -6.32 -12.71 15.10
N ALA A 29 -6.61 -13.98 14.83
CA ALA A 29 -7.42 -14.43 13.69
C ALA A 29 -8.23 -15.68 14.04
N ARG A 30 -9.34 -15.92 13.34
CA ARG A 30 -10.11 -17.19 13.45
C ARG A 30 -9.27 -18.39 13.01
N SER A 31 -8.45 -18.21 11.99
CA SER A 31 -7.50 -19.19 11.47
C SER A 31 -6.38 -18.44 10.74
N PHE A 32 -5.14 -18.91 10.86
CA PHE A 32 -4.02 -18.37 10.13
C PHE A 32 -3.06 -19.50 9.77
N GLY A 33 -2.64 -19.53 8.52
CA GLY A 33 -1.70 -20.51 8.01
C GLY A 33 -0.83 -19.87 6.94
N GLY A 34 0.46 -20.16 6.99
CA GLY A 34 1.43 -19.65 6.04
C GLY A 34 2.71 -20.48 6.09
N ALA A 35 3.51 -20.36 5.02
CA ALA A 35 4.86 -20.90 5.03
C ALA A 35 5.74 -20.16 6.04
N ILE A 36 6.76 -20.85 6.57
CA ILE A 36 7.79 -20.21 7.41
C ILE A 36 8.65 -19.32 6.51
N CYS A 37 8.68 -18.04 6.84
CA CYS A 37 9.51 -17.04 6.18
C CYS A 37 10.90 -16.99 6.82
N ARG A 38 11.95 -16.90 5.98
CA ARG A 38 13.33 -16.68 6.45
C ARG A 38 13.53 -15.31 7.09
N GLY A 39 12.77 -14.32 6.62
CA GLY A 39 12.73 -12.99 7.19
C GLY A 39 11.44 -12.27 6.79
N VAL A 40 11.02 -11.33 7.64
CA VAL A 40 9.92 -10.40 7.35
C VAL A 40 10.53 -9.00 7.30
N PHE A 41 10.47 -8.37 6.14
CA PHE A 41 11.05 -7.08 5.85
C PHE A 41 9.95 -6.05 5.59
N THR A 42 10.24 -4.78 5.90
CA THR A 42 9.28 -3.69 5.75
C THR A 42 9.92 -2.50 5.08
N HIS A 43 9.23 -1.90 4.11
CA HIS A 43 9.61 -0.63 3.53
C HIS A 43 8.39 0.29 3.47
N TYR A 44 8.44 1.37 4.24
CA TYR A 44 7.32 2.28 4.44
C TYR A 44 7.73 3.67 3.98
N LYS A 45 6.81 4.38 3.35
CA LYS A 45 6.94 5.81 3.11
C LYS A 45 7.25 6.53 4.42
N ARG A 46 8.31 7.34 4.43
CA ARG A 46 8.64 8.22 5.55
C ARG A 46 8.00 9.58 5.34
N GLU A 47 7.60 10.21 6.45
CA GLU A 47 7.27 11.63 6.47
C GLU A 47 8.53 12.46 6.25
N GLU A 48 8.36 13.68 5.75
CA GLU A 48 9.49 14.56 5.42
C GLU A 48 10.33 14.84 6.65
N ASP A 49 11.64 14.54 6.55
CA ASP A 49 12.61 14.98 7.54
C ASP A 49 13.29 16.25 7.01
N VAL A 50 13.34 17.31 7.81
CA VAL A 50 13.89 18.60 7.38
C VAL A 50 15.43 18.54 7.28
N SER A 51 16.04 17.46 7.77
CA SER A 51 17.50 17.24 7.74
C SER A 51 18.01 16.48 6.51
N MET A 52 17.20 16.27 5.47
CA MET A 52 17.59 15.43 4.32
C MET A 52 18.74 16.08 3.53
N SER A 53 19.80 15.31 3.28
CA SER A 53 20.99 15.75 2.52
C SER A 53 20.90 15.41 1.02
N SER A 54 19.91 14.62 0.59
CA SER A 54 19.75 14.11 -0.78
C SER A 54 18.29 14.10 -1.24
N GLY A 55 18.03 13.72 -2.51
CA GLY A 55 16.69 13.60 -3.05
C GLY A 55 15.88 12.51 -2.34
N LYS A 56 14.57 12.73 -2.16
CA LYS A 56 13.67 11.79 -1.46
C LYS A 56 13.68 10.38 -2.07
N LEU A 57 13.71 10.30 -3.40
CA LEU A 57 13.77 9.04 -4.11
C LEU A 57 15.11 8.33 -3.91
N ASP A 58 16.23 9.06 -3.89
CA ASP A 58 17.56 8.47 -3.69
C ASP A 58 17.68 7.81 -2.32
N GLU A 59 17.19 8.47 -1.27
CA GLU A 59 17.17 7.89 0.06
C GLU A 59 16.22 6.69 0.16
N GLU A 60 15.09 6.75 -0.53
CA GLU A 60 14.15 5.65 -0.63
C GLU A 60 14.79 4.42 -1.27
N LEU A 61 15.49 4.61 -2.40
CA LEU A 61 16.21 3.55 -3.08
C LEU A 61 17.38 3.02 -2.24
N ALA A 62 18.10 3.88 -1.52
CA ALA A 62 19.19 3.47 -0.64
C ALA A 62 18.70 2.56 0.50
N ARG A 63 17.58 2.90 1.14
CA ARG A 63 16.98 2.05 2.19
C ARG A 63 16.49 0.72 1.62
N LEU A 64 15.85 0.76 0.45
CA LEU A 64 15.42 -0.45 -0.21
C LEU A 64 16.61 -1.34 -0.60
N SER A 65 17.72 -0.76 -1.05
CA SER A 65 18.95 -1.50 -1.36
C SER A 65 19.44 -2.29 -0.14
N GLN A 66 19.46 -1.68 1.04
CA GLN A 66 19.85 -2.37 2.28
C GLN A 66 18.94 -3.56 2.60
N ILE A 67 17.64 -3.45 2.30
CA ILE A 67 16.69 -4.56 2.44
C ILE A 67 17.00 -5.65 1.42
N ILE A 68 17.24 -5.29 0.16
CA ILE A 68 17.55 -6.22 -0.94
C ILE A 68 18.86 -6.98 -0.67
N ASP A 69 19.85 -6.34 -0.04
CA ASP A 69 21.11 -6.99 0.31
C ASP A 69 20.95 -8.07 1.39
N ALA A 70 19.94 -7.94 2.25
CA ALA A 70 19.65 -8.89 3.33
C ALA A 70 18.57 -9.92 2.98
N ILE A 71 17.72 -9.65 2.00
CA ILE A 71 16.57 -10.50 1.69
C ILE A 71 17.00 -11.78 0.96
N THR A 72 16.39 -12.90 1.35
CA THR A 72 16.65 -14.21 0.74
C THR A 72 15.35 -14.83 0.22
N SER A 73 15.45 -15.90 -0.57
CA SER A 73 14.26 -16.66 -1.00
C SER A 73 13.43 -17.14 0.20
N ASN A 74 12.12 -17.27 0.02
CA ASN A 74 11.15 -17.55 1.08
C ASN A 74 11.11 -16.46 2.17
N SER A 75 11.47 -15.21 1.86
CA SER A 75 11.20 -14.06 2.73
C SER A 75 9.86 -13.42 2.39
N MET A 76 9.35 -12.59 3.30
CA MET A 76 8.18 -11.74 3.09
C MET A 76 8.61 -10.27 3.10
N LEU A 77 8.21 -9.50 2.09
CA LEU A 77 8.43 -8.06 2.02
C LEU A 77 7.09 -7.32 2.07
N LEU A 78 6.96 -6.40 3.02
CA LEU A 78 5.78 -5.57 3.23
C LEU A 78 6.09 -4.13 2.80
N LEU A 79 5.50 -3.72 1.67
CA LEU A 79 5.67 -2.39 1.11
C LEU A 79 4.44 -1.54 1.42
N ASN A 80 4.63 -0.37 2.03
CA ASN A 80 3.57 0.59 2.31
C ASN A 80 3.88 1.94 1.67
N GLU A 81 3.18 2.24 0.58
CA GLU A 81 3.30 3.48 -0.20
C GLU A 81 4.73 3.77 -0.67
N SER A 82 5.50 2.72 -0.93
CA SER A 82 6.83 2.82 -1.53
C SER A 82 6.78 3.40 -2.94
N PHE A 83 7.76 4.22 -3.29
CA PHE A 83 7.93 4.92 -4.58
C PHE A 83 6.86 5.97 -4.87
N ALA A 84 6.05 6.35 -3.87
CA ALA A 84 5.05 7.40 -4.00
C ALA A 84 5.63 8.82 -3.87
N SER A 85 6.95 8.98 -3.75
CA SER A 85 7.62 10.28 -3.65
C SER A 85 8.07 10.87 -4.98
N THR A 86 7.88 10.17 -6.10
CA THR A 86 8.15 10.66 -7.45
C THR A 86 6.86 10.66 -8.30
N ASN A 87 6.97 11.06 -9.58
CA ASN A 87 5.87 11.00 -10.52
C ASN A 87 5.37 9.55 -10.71
N GLU A 88 4.07 9.39 -10.96
CA GLU A 88 3.41 8.09 -11.00
C GLU A 88 4.04 7.13 -12.02
N ARG A 89 4.44 7.65 -13.20
CA ARG A 89 5.06 6.84 -14.26
C ARG A 89 6.39 6.25 -13.82
N GLU A 90 7.28 7.07 -13.27
CA GLU A 90 8.60 6.65 -12.79
C GLU A 90 8.47 5.73 -11.57
N GLY A 91 7.63 6.10 -10.61
CA GLY A 91 7.37 5.28 -9.43
C GLY A 91 6.81 3.90 -9.80
N SER A 92 5.90 3.84 -10.77
CA SER A 92 5.32 2.58 -11.26
C SER A 92 6.34 1.70 -11.96
N GLU A 93 7.22 2.29 -12.77
CA GLU A 93 8.25 1.54 -13.49
C GLU A 93 9.30 0.95 -12.54
N ILE A 94 9.75 1.74 -11.55
CA ILE A 94 10.66 1.26 -10.51
C ILE A 94 10.01 0.14 -9.70
N ALA A 95 8.77 0.36 -9.24
CA ALA A 95 7.99 -0.62 -8.49
C ALA A 95 7.87 -1.95 -9.25
N ARG A 96 7.57 -1.88 -10.56
CA ARG A 96 7.42 -3.04 -11.44
C ARG A 96 8.71 -3.86 -11.47
N GLN A 97 9.84 -3.23 -11.78
CA GLN A 97 11.12 -3.91 -11.90
C GLN A 97 11.55 -4.55 -10.58
N VAL A 98 11.43 -3.82 -9.47
CA VAL A 98 11.78 -4.31 -8.13
C VAL A 98 10.90 -5.49 -7.71
N VAL A 99 9.58 -5.34 -7.80
CA VAL A 99 8.64 -6.39 -7.35
C VAL A 99 8.78 -7.64 -8.22
N GLN A 100 8.91 -7.48 -9.54
CA GLN A 100 9.11 -8.61 -10.44
C GLN A 100 10.38 -9.39 -10.06
N ALA A 101 11.52 -8.71 -9.91
CA ALA A 101 12.79 -9.36 -9.56
C ALA A 101 12.73 -10.09 -8.19
N LEU A 102 12.02 -9.53 -7.21
CA LEU A 102 11.85 -10.14 -5.90
C LEU A 102 10.96 -11.37 -5.95
N VAL A 103 9.85 -11.31 -6.68
CA VAL A 103 8.94 -12.46 -6.83
C VAL A 103 9.61 -13.59 -7.61
N GLU A 104 10.37 -13.28 -8.67
CA GLU A 104 11.18 -14.27 -9.40
C GLU A 104 12.23 -14.95 -8.52
N ARG A 105 12.71 -14.29 -7.47
CA ARG A 105 13.61 -14.85 -6.43
C ARG A 105 12.88 -15.63 -5.34
N GLY A 106 11.56 -15.78 -5.42
CA GLY A 106 10.75 -16.48 -4.42
C GLY A 106 10.48 -15.68 -3.15
N VAL A 107 10.51 -14.34 -3.22
CA VAL A 107 10.08 -13.46 -2.13
C VAL A 107 8.59 -13.21 -2.25
N LYS A 108 7.85 -13.38 -1.15
CA LYS A 108 6.44 -13.01 -1.06
C LYS A 108 6.33 -11.49 -0.84
N VAL A 109 5.72 -10.78 -1.76
CA VAL A 109 5.55 -9.32 -1.67
C VAL A 109 4.10 -8.98 -1.36
N VAL A 110 3.87 -8.13 -0.37
CA VAL A 110 2.56 -7.52 -0.08
C VAL A 110 2.72 -6.01 -0.18
N PHE A 111 2.03 -5.39 -1.13
CA PHE A 111 2.24 -3.99 -1.46
C PHE A 111 0.94 -3.19 -1.36
N VAL A 112 0.89 -2.29 -0.38
CA VAL A 112 -0.10 -1.20 -0.31
C VAL A 112 0.41 -0.05 -1.16
N THR A 113 -0.25 0.25 -2.28
CA THR A 113 0.19 1.28 -3.22
C THR A 113 -0.97 2.11 -3.78
N HIS A 114 -0.61 3.30 -4.26
CA HIS A 114 -1.45 4.21 -5.05
C HIS A 114 -1.05 4.26 -6.53
N LEU A 115 0.04 3.59 -6.90
CA LEU A 115 0.56 3.52 -8.26
C LEU A 115 -0.38 2.67 -9.12
N TYR A 116 -1.29 3.31 -9.86
CA TYR A 116 -2.32 2.62 -10.62
C TYR A 116 -1.73 1.91 -11.84
N ASP A 117 -0.81 2.57 -12.54
CA ASP A 117 -0.11 2.01 -13.71
C ASP A 117 0.65 0.73 -13.35
N PHE A 118 1.36 0.71 -12.21
CA PHE A 118 2.01 -0.50 -11.70
C PHE A 118 1.01 -1.63 -11.44
N ALA A 119 -0.10 -1.33 -10.76
CA ALA A 119 -1.09 -2.33 -10.40
C ALA A 119 -1.78 -2.91 -11.64
N LEU A 120 -2.05 -2.08 -12.66
CA LEU A 120 -2.55 -2.54 -13.95
C LEU A 120 -1.54 -3.45 -14.65
N ASP A 121 -0.28 -3.04 -14.71
CA ASP A 121 0.75 -3.78 -15.45
C ASP A 121 0.98 -5.18 -14.88
N ILE A 122 1.11 -5.30 -13.56
CA ILE A 122 1.23 -6.59 -12.88
C ILE A 122 -0.02 -7.46 -13.13
N GLY A 123 -1.21 -6.84 -13.27
CA GLY A 123 -2.47 -7.53 -13.54
C GLY A 123 -2.71 -7.93 -15.00
N LYS A 124 -1.89 -7.48 -15.97
CA LYS A 124 -2.07 -7.82 -17.39
C LYS A 124 -1.80 -9.28 -17.71
N ASN A 125 -0.91 -9.92 -16.96
CA ASN A 125 -0.47 -11.28 -17.25
C ASN A 125 -1.30 -12.36 -16.53
N ASP A 126 -2.41 -11.97 -15.88
CA ASP A 126 -3.34 -12.84 -15.12
C ASP A 126 -2.60 -13.96 -14.38
N ARG A 127 -1.52 -13.59 -13.70
CA ARG A 127 -0.66 -14.57 -13.04
C ARG A 127 -1.42 -15.16 -11.85
N ASP A 128 -1.45 -16.48 -11.77
CA ASP A 128 -2.06 -17.24 -10.65
C ASP A 128 -1.44 -16.91 -9.27
N ASP A 129 -0.33 -16.18 -9.24
CA ASP A 129 0.39 -15.81 -8.02
C ASP A 129 0.12 -14.38 -7.52
N THR A 130 -0.81 -13.66 -8.16
CA THR A 130 -1.13 -12.27 -7.82
C THR A 130 -2.57 -12.14 -7.32
N LEU A 131 -2.72 -11.58 -6.11
CA LEU A 131 -4.02 -11.27 -5.51
C LEU A 131 -4.19 -9.76 -5.35
N PHE A 132 -5.27 -9.21 -5.92
CA PHE A 132 -5.63 -7.81 -5.76
C PHE A 132 -6.69 -7.62 -4.69
N LEU A 133 -6.38 -6.77 -3.71
CA LEU A 133 -7.27 -6.41 -2.62
C LEU A 133 -7.58 -4.92 -2.63
N ARG A 134 -8.83 -4.58 -2.34
CA ARG A 134 -9.31 -3.20 -2.21
C ARG A 134 -10.01 -3.00 -0.89
N ALA A 135 -9.78 -1.83 -0.27
CA ALA A 135 -10.63 -1.38 0.82
C ALA A 135 -12.05 -1.11 0.29
N GLU A 136 -13.03 -1.79 0.85
CA GLU A 136 -14.43 -1.64 0.52
C GLU A 136 -14.96 -0.29 1.01
N ARG A 137 -15.70 0.38 0.12
CA ARG A 137 -16.41 1.62 0.37
C ARG A 137 -17.83 1.42 -0.15
N LEU A 138 -18.81 1.69 0.69
CA LEU A 138 -20.22 1.62 0.31
C LEU A 138 -20.60 2.84 -0.53
N ALA A 139 -21.74 2.76 -1.22
CA ALA A 139 -22.22 3.79 -2.14
C ALA A 139 -22.49 5.14 -1.43
N ASP A 140 -22.80 5.12 -0.14
CA ASP A 140 -22.98 6.30 0.73
C ASP A 140 -21.65 6.92 1.18
N GLY A 141 -20.51 6.37 0.74
CA GLY A 141 -19.18 6.83 1.11
C GLY A 141 -18.61 6.18 2.37
N THR A 142 -19.40 5.38 3.10
CA THR A 142 -18.99 4.71 4.34
C THR A 142 -17.85 3.74 4.10
N ARG A 143 -16.81 3.82 4.96
CA ARG A 143 -15.66 2.90 4.96
C ARG A 143 -15.95 1.71 5.85
N THR A 144 -15.90 0.49 5.30
CA THR A 144 -16.20 -0.73 6.09
C THR A 144 -14.95 -1.32 6.76
N TYR A 145 -13.75 -0.82 6.41
CA TYR A 145 -12.44 -1.35 6.82
C TYR A 145 -12.21 -2.82 6.42
N LYS A 146 -13.05 -3.36 5.52
CA LYS A 146 -12.87 -4.69 4.93
C LYS A 146 -12.03 -4.58 3.67
N LEU A 147 -11.13 -5.55 3.48
CA LEU A 147 -10.48 -5.77 2.21
C LEU A 147 -11.26 -6.81 1.42
N VAL A 148 -11.62 -6.46 0.18
CA VAL A 148 -12.32 -7.34 -0.76
C VAL A 148 -11.43 -7.62 -1.95
N GLU A 149 -11.52 -8.83 -2.49
CA GLU A 149 -10.83 -9.19 -3.73
C GLU A 149 -11.47 -8.44 -4.89
N ALA A 150 -10.68 -7.59 -5.54
CA ALA A 150 -11.13 -6.79 -6.67
C ALA A 150 -9.92 -6.21 -7.41
N ARG A 151 -10.02 -6.14 -8.74
CA ARG A 151 -9.00 -5.52 -9.59
C ARG A 151 -8.75 -4.06 -9.20
N PRO A 152 -7.53 -3.53 -9.48
CA PRO A 152 -7.22 -2.12 -9.29
C PRO A 152 -8.28 -1.24 -9.95
N LEU A 153 -8.60 -0.13 -9.29
CA LEU A 153 -9.50 0.87 -9.82
C LEU A 153 -8.73 2.18 -9.83
N ASP A 154 -8.84 2.92 -10.93
CA ASP A 154 -8.37 4.28 -11.00
C ASP A 154 -9.23 5.09 -10.04
N THR A 155 -8.62 5.44 -8.91
CA THR A 155 -9.32 6.13 -7.84
C THR A 155 -8.52 7.30 -7.37
N SER A 156 -8.34 8.27 -8.27
CA SER A 156 -8.20 9.66 -7.87
C SER A 156 -9.51 10.10 -7.17
N PHE A 157 -9.69 9.72 -5.90
CA PHE A 157 -10.78 10.24 -5.05
C PHE A 157 -10.48 11.67 -4.55
N GLY A 158 -9.46 12.32 -5.12
CA GLY A 158 -9.15 13.72 -4.81
C GLY A 158 -10.31 14.64 -5.16
N GLU A 159 -11.07 14.32 -6.20
CA GLU A 159 -12.23 15.10 -6.61
C GLU A 159 -13.40 14.98 -5.62
N ASP A 160 -13.71 13.76 -5.15
CA ASP A 160 -14.75 13.56 -4.13
C ASP A 160 -14.41 14.28 -2.82
N LEU A 161 -13.14 14.18 -2.38
CA LEU A 161 -12.67 14.85 -1.16
C LEU A 161 -12.64 16.38 -1.34
N TYR A 162 -12.28 16.86 -2.53
CA TYR A 162 -12.33 18.27 -2.87
C TYR A 162 -13.76 18.81 -2.77
N LYS A 163 -14.75 18.09 -3.33
CA LYS A 163 -16.16 18.46 -3.24
C LYS A 163 -16.64 18.46 -1.78
N GLU A 164 -16.31 17.43 -1.01
CA GLU A 164 -16.68 17.34 0.40
C GLU A 164 -16.11 18.49 1.25
N VAL A 165 -14.84 18.87 1.02
CA VAL A 165 -14.17 19.94 1.79
C VAL A 165 -14.58 21.34 1.33
N PHE A 166 -14.66 21.58 0.03
CA PHE A 166 -14.81 22.93 -0.54
C PHE A 166 -16.24 23.27 -0.95
N GLU A 167 -17.07 22.32 -1.38
CA GLU A 167 -18.47 22.60 -1.74
C GLU A 167 -19.37 22.66 -0.49
N THR A 168 -19.10 21.85 0.54
CA THR A 168 -19.81 21.96 1.83
C THR A 168 -19.52 23.28 2.56
N ALA A 169 -18.32 23.83 2.39
CA ALA A 169 -17.94 25.14 2.93
C ALA A 169 -18.64 26.30 2.20
N ALA A 170 -18.92 26.17 0.90
CA ALA A 170 -19.65 27.17 0.13
C ALA A 170 -21.15 27.21 0.51
N ALA A 171 -21.77 26.06 0.78
CA ALA A 171 -23.17 25.97 1.20
C ALA A 171 -23.45 26.61 2.59
N GLY A 172 -22.43 26.75 3.44
CA GLY A 172 -22.55 27.43 4.75
C GLY A 172 -22.44 28.95 4.69
N ALA A 173 -22.02 29.54 3.58
CA ALA A 173 -21.73 30.97 3.46
C ALA A 173 -22.86 31.80 2.83
N GLU A 174 -23.91 31.19 2.27
CA GLU A 174 -25.05 31.90 1.65
C GLU A 174 -26.18 32.30 2.64
N GLY A 175 -26.00 32.08 3.94
CA GLY A 175 -26.92 32.52 5.00
C GLY A 175 -26.67 33.96 5.48
N GLY A 176 -26.65 34.94 4.59
CA GLY A 176 -26.62 36.37 4.97
C GLY A 176 -27.98 36.82 5.54
N PRO A 177 -28.02 37.71 6.57
CA PRO A 177 -29.28 38.07 7.23
C PRO A 177 -30.20 38.86 6.27
N PRO A 178 -31.53 38.76 6.44
CA PRO A 178 -32.46 39.51 5.60
C PRO A 178 -32.33 41.02 5.85
N LYS A 179 -32.57 41.78 4.78
CA LYS A 179 -32.45 43.24 4.62
C LYS A 179 -32.81 44.09 5.83
#